data_AF-A0A0D0AZC2-F1
#
_entry.id   AF-A0A0D0AZC2-F1
#
_cell.length_a   1.000
_cell.length_b   1.000
_cell.length_c   1.000
_cell.angle_alpha   90.00
_cell.angle_beta   90.00
_cell.angle_gamma   90.00
#
_symmetry.space_group_name_H-M   'P 1'
#
loop_
_entity.id
_entity.type
_entity.pdbx_description
1 polymer ?
#
loop_
_entity_poly.entity_id
_entity_poly.type
_entity_poly.pdbx_seq_one_letter_code
_entity_poly.pdbx_strand_id
1 'polypeptide(L)'
;MSAAYTSQLAFFKAQVDEGTITEAATCVNIKDGEITTLTQDDDEVFHFSDPVAGTEGYMLAKNETWFVQDIAIGFKSPGQLMPTPALYFSDVGDGSCAEAQFIPKLRAYITTDFVQTAILQRAIDTQCIWEQDLSCLDSEDTTWTLSYESGHGYKLTRR
;
A
#
# COMPACT_ATOMS: atom_id res chain seq x y z
N MET A 1 20.17 12.95 -6.53
CA MET A 1 18.81 12.87 -5.95
C MET A 1 18.63 11.44 -5.48
N SER A 2 18.17 11.24 -4.26
CA SER A 2 17.80 9.92 -3.73
C SER A 2 16.34 9.98 -3.29
N ALA A 3 15.61 8.89 -3.50
CA ALA A 3 14.26 8.70 -3.00
C ALA A 3 14.25 7.37 -2.25
N ALA A 4 13.71 7.38 -1.04
CA ALA A 4 13.52 6.17 -0.25
C ALA A 4 12.03 5.81 -0.29
N TYR A 5 11.75 4.54 -0.52
CA TYR A 5 10.41 4.00 -0.47
C TYR A 5 10.34 2.92 0.59
N THR A 6 9.34 3.01 1.46
CA THR A 6 9.06 1.97 2.45
C THR A 6 7.55 1.85 2.55
N SER A 7 6.96 0.90 1.81
CA SER A 7 5.59 0.48 2.11
C SER A 7 5.62 -0.62 3.14
N GLN A 8 5.16 -0.30 4.34
CA GLN A 8 4.58 -1.32 5.21
C GLN A 8 3.08 -1.18 5.07
N LEU A 9 2.48 -2.12 4.33
CA LEU A 9 1.04 -2.26 4.30
C LEU A 9 0.61 -3.06 5.51
N ALA A 10 -0.59 -2.76 5.98
CA ALA A 10 -1.19 -3.48 7.08
C ALA A 10 -2.69 -3.57 6.89
N PHE A 11 -3.24 -4.77 7.08
CA PHE A 11 -4.66 -4.93 7.29
C PHE A 11 -5.00 -4.47 8.71
N PHE A 12 -6.17 -3.88 8.87
CA PHE A 12 -6.69 -3.50 10.16
C PHE A 12 -8.21 -3.63 10.19
N LYS A 13 -8.73 -3.93 11.37
CA LYS A 13 -10.17 -3.97 11.60
C LYS A 13 -10.64 -2.53 11.79
N ALA A 14 -11.36 -2.01 10.80
CA ALA A 14 -11.88 -0.66 10.85
C ALA A 14 -13.05 -0.56 11.85
N GLN A 15 -13.10 0.54 12.59
CA GLN A 15 -14.29 1.00 13.29
C GLN A 15 -14.78 2.25 12.57
N VAL A 16 -16.03 2.21 12.13
CA VAL A 16 -16.62 3.30 11.33
C VAL A 16 -17.71 3.97 12.14
N ASP A 17 -17.64 5.30 12.24
CA ASP A 17 -18.69 6.15 12.76
C ASP A 17 -19.01 7.22 11.71
N GLU A 18 -20.31 7.41 11.43
CA GLU A 18 -20.81 8.33 10.39
C GLU A 18 -20.09 8.22 9.03
N GLY A 19 -19.68 7.01 8.62
CA GLY A 19 -18.98 6.76 7.36
C GLY A 19 -17.50 7.15 7.35
N THR A 20 -16.94 7.52 8.50
CA THR A 20 -15.51 7.79 8.69
C THR A 20 -14.90 6.68 9.54
N ILE A 21 -13.73 6.18 9.13
CA ILE A 21 -12.95 5.27 9.97
C ILE A 21 -12.41 6.10 11.15
N THR A 22 -12.93 5.86 12.34
CA THR A 22 -12.58 6.60 13.55
C THR A 22 -11.40 5.99 14.28
N GLU A 23 -11.30 4.66 14.29
CA GLU A 23 -10.24 3.92 14.96
C GLU A 23 -10.05 2.53 14.33
N ALA A 24 -8.91 1.90 14.60
CA ALA A 24 -8.66 0.52 14.25
C ALA A 24 -8.61 -0.33 15.52
N ALA A 25 -9.39 -1.41 15.61
CA ALA A 25 -9.39 -2.27 16.78
C ALA A 25 -8.09 -3.08 16.90
N THR A 26 -7.52 -3.48 15.77
CA THR A 26 -6.28 -4.24 15.67
C THR A 26 -5.70 -4.11 14.25
N CYS A 27 -4.39 -4.34 14.09
CA CYS A 27 -3.74 -4.36 12.78
C CYS A 27 -2.60 -5.38 12.71
N VAL A 28 -2.30 -5.83 11.49
CA VAL A 28 -1.15 -6.69 11.19
C VAL A 28 -0.49 -6.23 9.90
N ASN A 29 0.85 -6.20 9.90
CA ASN A 29 1.59 -5.93 8.67
C ASN A 29 1.40 -7.08 7.69
N ILE A 30 1.28 -6.77 6.41
CA ILE A 30 1.06 -7.74 5.35
C ILE A 30 1.96 -7.43 4.15
N LYS A 31 2.47 -8.46 3.48
CA LYS A 31 3.23 -8.35 2.23
C LYS A 31 2.47 -8.97 1.07
N ASP A 32 2.87 -8.59 -0.13
CA ASP A 32 2.39 -9.25 -1.34
C ASP A 32 2.55 -10.77 -1.24
N GLY A 33 1.51 -11.50 -1.64
CA GLY A 33 1.49 -12.94 -1.55
C GLY A 33 1.15 -13.51 -0.18
N GLU A 34 0.82 -12.70 0.83
CA GLU A 34 0.49 -13.16 2.17
C GLU A 34 -1.02 -13.13 2.47
N ILE A 35 -1.44 -13.99 3.40
CA ILE A 35 -2.80 -14.09 3.94
C ILE A 35 -2.73 -13.98 5.46
N THR A 36 -3.65 -13.23 6.05
CA THR A 36 -3.92 -13.21 7.49
C THR A 36 -5.40 -13.52 7.75
N THR A 37 -5.71 -13.95 8.97
CA THR A 37 -7.09 -14.21 9.39
C THR A 37 -7.44 -13.31 10.57
N LEU A 38 -8.57 -12.60 10.45
CA LEU A 38 -9.21 -11.89 11.56
C LEU A 38 -10.08 -12.88 12.34
N THR A 39 -9.81 -13.01 13.64
CA THR A 39 -10.63 -13.76 14.59
C THR A 39 -11.07 -12.86 15.74
N GLN A 40 -12.05 -13.34 16.51
CA GLN A 40 -12.50 -12.73 17.74
C GLN A 40 -12.41 -13.77 18.85
N ASP A 41 -11.82 -13.41 19.99
CA ASP A 41 -11.73 -14.31 21.14
C ASP A 41 -12.98 -14.24 22.04
N ASP A 42 -13.00 -15.08 23.08
CA ASP A 42 -14.12 -15.18 24.02
C ASP A 42 -14.33 -13.89 24.85
N ASP A 43 -13.33 -13.00 24.90
CA ASP A 43 -13.38 -11.69 25.56
C ASP A 43 -13.80 -10.57 24.57
N GLU A 44 -14.32 -10.94 23.40
CA GLU A 44 -14.74 -10.05 22.30
C GLU A 44 -13.60 -9.24 21.67
N VAL A 45 -12.34 -9.60 21.91
CA VAL A 45 -11.17 -8.90 21.37
C VAL A 45 -10.82 -9.45 19.99
N PHE A 46 -10.55 -8.54 19.05
CA PHE A 46 -10.20 -8.88 17.68
C PHE A 46 -8.69 -9.04 17.50
N HIS A 47 -8.31 -10.09 16.79
CA HIS A 47 -6.92 -10.41 16.51
C HIS A 47 -6.74 -10.76 15.04
N PHE A 48 -5.65 -10.29 14.45
CA PHE A 48 -5.16 -10.87 13.21
C PHE A 48 -4.12 -11.94 13.54
N SER A 49 -4.17 -13.05 12.82
CA SER A 49 -3.10 -14.05 12.85
C SER A 49 -1.81 -13.48 12.25
N ASP A 50 -0.68 -14.08 12.62
CA ASP A 50 0.55 -13.87 11.86
C ASP A 50 0.31 -14.21 10.38
N PRO A 51 0.81 -13.39 9.43
CA PRO A 51 0.65 -13.68 8.01
C PRO A 51 1.31 -14.99 7.61
N VAL A 52 0.66 -15.71 6.71
CA VAL A 52 1.17 -16.94 6.09
C VAL A 52 1.21 -16.78 4.57
N ALA A 53 1.97 -17.65 3.91
CA ALA A 53 2.06 -17.64 2.45
C ALA A 53 0.69 -17.92 1.80
N GLY A 54 0.41 -17.18 0.73
CA GLY A 54 -0.81 -17.21 -0.07
C GLY A 54 -0.53 -17.18 -1.56
N THR A 55 -1.25 -16.33 -2.29
CA THR A 55 -1.14 -16.18 -3.75
C THR A 55 -0.43 -14.88 -4.10
N GLU A 56 0.71 -14.97 -4.79
CA GLU A 56 1.47 -13.79 -5.28
C GLU A 56 0.58 -12.81 -6.05
N GLY A 57 0.86 -11.51 -5.88
CA GLY A 57 0.06 -10.42 -6.45
C GLY A 57 -1.16 -10.01 -5.62
N TYR A 58 -1.48 -10.77 -4.56
CA TYR A 58 -2.62 -10.53 -3.69
C TYR A 58 -2.21 -10.52 -2.22
N MET A 59 -2.82 -9.63 -1.45
CA MET A 59 -2.84 -9.65 0.01
C MET A 59 -4.26 -9.92 0.46
N LEU A 60 -4.46 -10.90 1.35
CA LEU A 60 -5.79 -11.24 1.82
C LEU A 60 -5.91 -11.16 3.34
N ALA A 61 -7.04 -10.64 3.80
CA ALA A 61 -7.51 -10.77 5.17
C ALA A 61 -8.81 -11.57 5.17
N LYS A 62 -8.77 -12.79 5.69
CA LYS A 62 -9.95 -13.64 5.85
C LYS A 62 -10.69 -13.26 7.13
N ASN A 63 -12.00 -13.13 7.07
CA ASN A 63 -12.82 -12.98 8.26
C ASN A 63 -13.26 -14.37 8.78
N GLU A 64 -12.89 -14.71 10.02
CA GLU A 64 -13.36 -15.90 10.74
C GLU A 64 -13.89 -15.52 12.13
N THR A 65 -14.71 -14.46 12.17
CA THR A 65 -15.30 -13.95 13.42
C THR A 65 -16.75 -14.41 13.63
N TRP A 66 -17.30 -15.28 12.77
CA TRP A 66 -18.72 -15.70 12.76
C TRP A 66 -19.73 -14.60 12.41
N PHE A 67 -19.28 -13.35 12.33
CA PHE A 67 -20.07 -12.18 12.01
C PHE A 67 -19.49 -11.43 10.82
N VAL A 68 -20.30 -10.56 10.23
CA VAL A 68 -19.85 -9.63 9.19
C VAL A 68 -18.93 -8.58 9.82
N GLN A 69 -17.81 -8.25 9.17
CA GLN A 69 -16.83 -7.28 9.66
C GLN A 69 -16.39 -6.30 8.60
N ASP A 70 -16.10 -5.08 9.05
CA ASP A 70 -15.38 -4.11 8.24
C ASP A 70 -13.86 -4.30 8.40
N ILE A 71 -13.18 -4.39 7.25
CA ILE A 71 -11.73 -4.58 7.16
C ILE A 71 -11.18 -3.51 6.22
N ALA A 72 -10.01 -2.99 6.52
CA ALA A 72 -9.32 -2.05 5.66
C ALA A 72 -7.84 -2.41 5.54
N ILE A 73 -7.21 -1.94 4.47
CA ILE A 73 -5.77 -1.99 4.27
C ILE A 73 -5.25 -0.57 4.10
N GLY A 74 -4.07 -0.32 4.65
CA GLY A 74 -3.49 1.02 4.68
C GLY A 74 -1.98 1.01 4.80
N PHE A 75 -1.42 2.21 4.72
CA PHE A 75 0.02 2.43 4.89
C PHE A 75 0.33 2.70 6.35
N LYS A 76 1.27 1.95 6.91
CA LYS A 76 1.75 2.11 8.28
C LYS A 76 3.20 2.57 8.27
N SER A 77 3.47 3.82 8.62
CA SER A 77 4.85 4.30 8.72
C SER A 77 5.54 3.72 9.97
N PRO A 78 6.88 3.57 9.98
CA PRO A 78 7.61 3.20 11.18
C PRO A 78 7.26 4.09 12.37
N GLY A 79 6.93 3.49 13.51
CA GLY A 79 6.51 4.20 14.72
C GLY A 79 5.04 4.60 14.77
N GLN A 80 4.25 4.40 13.70
CA GLN A 80 2.80 4.51 13.79
C GLN A 80 2.21 3.26 14.42
N LEU A 81 1.27 3.46 15.35
CA LEU A 81 0.52 2.37 15.97
C LEU A 81 -0.45 1.76 14.96
N MET A 82 -1.18 2.61 14.22
CA MET A 82 -2.22 2.22 13.27
C MET A 82 -1.94 2.69 11.84
N PRO A 83 -2.41 1.95 10.82
CA PRO A 83 -2.24 2.34 9.42
C PRO A 83 -3.14 3.52 9.04
N THR A 84 -2.70 4.32 8.08
CA THR A 84 -3.59 5.28 7.38
C THR A 84 -4.39 4.53 6.32
N PRO A 85 -5.74 4.53 6.37
CA PRO A 85 -6.57 3.79 5.43
C PRO A 85 -6.30 4.15 3.97
N ALA A 86 -6.21 3.14 3.11
CA ALA A 86 -6.09 3.31 1.66
C ALA A 86 -7.25 2.65 0.90
N LEU A 87 -7.65 1.44 1.31
CA LEU A 87 -8.82 0.74 0.80
C LEU A 87 -9.65 0.22 1.97
N TYR A 88 -10.97 0.28 1.81
CA TYR A 88 -11.95 -0.11 2.81
C TYR A 88 -12.91 -1.14 2.21
N PHE A 89 -13.12 -2.22 2.94
CA PHE A 89 -14.02 -3.31 2.59
C PHE A 89 -15.10 -3.37 3.66
N SER A 90 -16.29 -2.87 3.33
CA SER A 90 -17.47 -3.05 4.18
C SER A 90 -18.02 -4.45 4.04
N ASP A 91 -18.67 -4.91 5.09
CA ASP A 91 -19.50 -6.11 5.08
C ASP A 91 -18.78 -7.40 4.64
N VAL A 92 -17.53 -7.59 5.06
CA VAL A 92 -16.80 -8.84 4.77
C VAL A 92 -17.44 -9.97 5.58
N GLY A 93 -18.13 -10.89 4.89
CA GLY A 93 -18.83 -12.01 5.52
C GLY A 93 -17.90 -13.03 6.19
N ASP A 94 -18.44 -13.80 7.12
CA ASP A 94 -17.71 -14.93 7.72
C ASP A 94 -17.25 -15.92 6.65
N GLY A 95 -16.01 -16.39 6.79
CA GLY A 95 -15.32 -17.23 5.81
C GLY A 95 -14.89 -16.51 4.52
N SER A 96 -15.26 -15.24 4.30
CA SER A 96 -14.91 -14.45 3.11
C SER A 96 -13.62 -13.67 3.32
N CYS A 97 -13.05 -13.14 2.22
CA CYS A 97 -11.79 -12.39 2.26
C CYS A 97 -11.97 -10.94 1.80
N ALA A 98 -11.32 -10.01 2.50
CA ALA A 98 -10.91 -8.74 1.94
C ALA A 98 -9.63 -8.96 1.12
N GLU A 99 -9.72 -8.73 -0.18
CA GLU A 99 -8.63 -8.94 -1.13
C GLU A 99 -8.10 -7.60 -1.63
N ALA A 100 -6.80 -7.37 -1.50
CA ALA A 100 -6.14 -6.17 -1.97
C ALA A 100 -4.98 -6.52 -2.91
N GLN A 101 -4.89 -5.79 -4.02
CA GLN A 101 -3.71 -5.76 -4.87
C GLN A 101 -2.99 -4.44 -4.69
N PHE A 102 -1.67 -4.47 -4.62
CA PHE A 102 -0.88 -3.26 -4.53
C PHE A 102 0.30 -3.30 -5.49
N ILE A 103 0.21 -2.44 -6.51
CA ILE A 103 1.21 -2.30 -7.55
C ILE A 103 1.87 -0.92 -7.38
N PRO A 104 2.94 -0.82 -6.57
CA PRO A 104 3.59 0.45 -6.31
C PRO A 104 4.33 0.96 -7.54
N LYS A 105 3.78 1.95 -8.24
CA LYS A 105 4.40 2.53 -9.44
C LYS A 105 5.22 3.77 -9.10
N LEU A 106 6.53 3.72 -9.34
CA LEU A 106 7.38 4.89 -9.37
C LEU A 106 7.37 5.51 -10.77
N ARG A 107 7.14 6.82 -10.84
CA ARG A 107 7.13 7.58 -12.09
C ARG A 107 8.14 8.71 -12.04
N ALA A 108 8.83 8.94 -13.15
CA ALA A 108 9.70 10.08 -13.34
C ALA A 108 9.12 11.04 -14.38
N TYR A 109 9.21 12.33 -14.08
CA TYR A 109 8.75 13.42 -14.93
C TYR A 109 9.85 14.45 -15.06
N ILE A 110 9.80 15.21 -16.15
CA ILE A 110 10.58 16.44 -16.29
C ILE A 110 9.61 17.58 -16.51
N THR A 111 9.79 18.63 -15.71
CA THR A 111 8.98 19.83 -15.78
C THR A 111 9.83 21.01 -15.34
N THR A 112 9.59 22.16 -15.97
CA THR A 112 10.13 23.45 -15.55
C THR A 112 9.39 24.04 -14.37
N ASP A 113 8.21 23.49 -14.06
CA ASP A 113 7.27 24.06 -13.10
C ASP A 113 7.48 23.51 -11.68
N PHE A 114 8.47 22.62 -11.51
CA PHE A 114 8.81 22.08 -10.20
C PHE A 114 9.60 23.09 -9.38
N VAL A 115 9.03 23.50 -8.26
CA VAL A 115 9.72 24.24 -7.19
C VAL A 115 9.97 23.26 -6.06
N GLN A 116 11.23 23.15 -5.60
CA GLN A 116 11.69 22.14 -4.64
C GLN A 116 10.90 22.10 -3.31
N THR A 117 10.20 23.18 -2.96
CA THR A 117 9.37 23.30 -1.76
C THR A 117 7.86 23.28 -2.02
N ALA A 118 7.44 23.19 -3.29
CA ALA A 118 6.03 23.15 -3.63
C ALA A 118 5.45 21.78 -3.33
N ILE A 119 4.37 21.75 -2.54
CA ILE A 119 3.49 20.58 -2.45
C ILE A 119 2.85 20.38 -3.82
N LEU A 120 3.01 19.20 -4.40
CA LEU A 120 2.33 18.83 -5.64
C LEU A 120 0.83 18.66 -5.34
N GLN A 121 0.07 19.74 -5.47
CA GLN A 121 -1.38 19.75 -5.21
C GLN A 121 -2.23 19.12 -6.33
N ARG A 122 -1.61 18.77 -7.46
CA ARG A 122 -2.26 18.14 -8.60
C ARG A 122 -1.30 17.18 -9.31
N ALA A 123 -1.85 16.29 -10.11
CA ALA A 123 -1.07 15.44 -11.00
C ALA A 123 -0.16 16.30 -11.90
N ILE A 124 1.05 15.82 -12.14
CA ILE A 124 2.01 16.49 -13.04
C ILE A 124 1.46 16.34 -14.47
N ASP A 125 1.14 17.48 -15.10
CA ASP A 125 0.54 17.55 -16.45
C ASP A 125 1.58 17.38 -17.57
N THR A 126 2.81 16.97 -17.23
CA THR A 126 3.83 16.63 -18.20
C THR A 126 3.84 15.12 -18.45
N GLN A 127 4.20 14.73 -19.68
CA GLN A 127 4.29 13.32 -20.03
C GLN A 127 5.31 12.61 -19.12
N CYS A 128 4.87 11.48 -18.56
CA CYS A 128 5.75 10.56 -17.84
C CYS A 128 6.85 10.06 -18.79
N ILE A 129 8.12 10.29 -18.43
CA ILE A 129 9.25 9.85 -19.25
C ILE A 129 9.69 8.42 -18.92
N TRP A 130 9.27 7.92 -17.76
CA TRP A 130 9.64 6.61 -17.25
C TRP A 130 8.72 6.18 -16.09
N GLU A 131 8.29 4.92 -16.10
CA GLU A 131 7.51 4.29 -15.03
C GLU A 131 8.13 2.91 -14.71
N GLN A 132 8.12 2.54 -13.44
CA GLN A 132 8.54 1.22 -12.97
C GLN A 132 7.63 0.76 -11.84
N ASP A 133 7.21 -0.50 -11.91
CA ASP A 133 6.64 -1.20 -10.78
C ASP A 133 7.76 -1.52 -9.77
N LEU A 134 7.65 -0.96 -8.57
CA LEU A 134 8.61 -1.13 -7.49
C LEU A 134 8.60 -2.56 -6.93
N SER A 135 7.52 -3.33 -7.14
CA SER A 135 7.50 -4.76 -6.78
C SER A 135 8.45 -5.60 -7.64
N CYS A 136 8.75 -5.14 -8.86
CA CYS A 136 9.65 -5.79 -9.80
C CYS A 136 11.12 -5.38 -9.62
N LEU A 137 11.49 -4.72 -8.51
CA LEU A 137 12.88 -4.38 -8.22
C LEU A 137 13.60 -5.55 -7.54
N ASP A 138 14.62 -6.07 -8.21
CA ASP A 138 15.41 -7.21 -7.70
C ASP A 138 16.38 -6.85 -6.55
N SER A 139 16.43 -5.59 -6.13
CA SER A 139 17.36 -5.08 -5.12
C SER A 139 16.77 -3.96 -4.28
N GLU A 140 17.09 -3.96 -2.98
CA GLU A 140 16.68 -2.92 -2.02
C GLU A 140 17.21 -1.53 -2.41
N ASP A 141 18.42 -1.49 -2.98
CA ASP A 141 19.01 -0.29 -3.56
C ASP A 141 19.04 -0.40 -5.08
N THR A 142 18.52 0.62 -5.76
CA THR A 142 18.61 0.74 -7.22
C THR A 142 19.12 2.12 -7.62
N THR A 143 20.02 2.16 -8.60
CA THR A 143 20.54 3.40 -9.17
C THR A 143 20.03 3.58 -10.59
N TRP A 144 19.54 4.77 -10.90
CA TRP A 144 19.14 5.17 -12.24
C TRP A 144 20.00 6.31 -12.76
N THR A 145 20.28 6.27 -14.06
CA THR A 145 20.95 7.35 -14.79
C THR A 145 19.93 8.10 -15.61
N LEU A 146 19.87 9.42 -15.44
CA LEU A 146 19.12 10.33 -16.31
C LEU A 146 20.05 10.80 -17.45
N SER A 147 19.66 10.53 -18.70
CA SER A 147 20.36 11.01 -19.90
C SER A 147 19.45 11.88 -20.76
N TYR A 148 20.07 12.70 -21.62
CA TYR A 148 19.40 13.45 -22.67
C TYR A 148 19.87 12.92 -24.03
N GLU A 149 18.94 12.49 -24.86
CA GLU A 149 19.17 12.02 -26.21
C GLU A 149 18.62 13.07 -27.20
N SER A 150 19.51 13.65 -28.02
CA SER A 150 19.13 14.67 -29.01
C SER A 150 18.02 14.14 -29.93
N GLY A 151 16.90 14.86 -30.02
CA GLY A 151 15.73 14.46 -30.82
C GLY A 151 14.78 13.47 -30.13
N HIS A 152 15.17 12.84 -29.01
CA HIS A 152 14.36 11.86 -28.28
C HIS A 152 13.98 12.31 -26.86
N GLY A 153 14.57 13.40 -26.38
CA GLY A 153 14.28 13.96 -25.07
C GLY A 153 15.07 13.28 -23.96
N TYR A 154 14.49 13.23 -22.76
CA TYR A 154 15.16 12.67 -21.60
C TYR A 154 14.74 11.23 -21.34
N LYS A 155 15.66 10.45 -20.76
CA LYS A 155 15.47 9.03 -20.50
C LYS A 155 16.08 8.63 -19.17
N LEU A 156 15.37 7.76 -18.44
CA LEU A 156 15.90 7.09 -17.25
C LEU A 156 16.31 5.66 -17.60
N THR A 157 17.51 5.25 -17.22
CA THR A 157 18.00 3.86 -17.39
C THR A 157 18.53 3.31 -16.08
N ARG A 158 18.09 2.11 -15.69
CA ARG A 158 18.62 1.37 -14.53
C ARG A 158 20.08 0.95 -14.80
N ARG A 159 20.94 1.07 -13.79
CA ARG A 159 22.35 0.63 -13.83
C ARG A 159 22.52 -0.76 -13.23
#